data_AF-A0A382PTM2-F1
#
_entry.id   AF-A0A382PTM2-F1
#
_cell.length_a   1.000
_cell.length_b   1.000
_cell.length_c   1.000
_cell.angle_alpha   90.00
_cell.angle_beta   90.00
_cell.angle_gamma   90.00
#
_symmetry.space_group_name_H-M   'P 1'
#
loop_
_entity.id
_entity.type
_entity.pdbx_description
1 polymer ?
#
loop_
_entity_poly.entity_id
_entity_poly.type
_entity_poly.pdbx_seq_one_letter_code
_entity_poly.pdbx_strand_id
1 'polypeptide(L)'
;SANESQLRAYSVTPAVQSANNIGREIENPVQIVSGPIGTVRQKAATFHLFNIAEAPIVFSLDSQPLSGTRSNQLTFHDLRVGNHTFLAKLTNDPRATVRNFTIVPTFTTEIEPNNSPFTATPLTSNGIMRGSTNAELDVDWFHVALNREITSQLDLHFDRVQGIGRTNVTVLSSDLQVLSEIVADPSTHQRNQVSLGIGFGTENLLIKVQALGENPNAIYNLSISKMQRLPISILEIEPNDTFEVMQSIDISNQGFEIVGRSDQPQDVDCFEINVPLQKLLTIDFQTTLKATIQILSEKERIGQLDSKNKSWETMLTAGRYKLRVVDASDTYRITIRPKE
;
A
#
# COMPACT_ATOMS: atom_id res chain seq x y z
N SER A 1 -14.19 32.84 35.28
CA SER A 1 -14.66 33.51 34.05
C SER A 1 -14.52 32.53 32.91
N ALA A 2 -15.63 32.15 32.31
CA ALA A 2 -15.71 31.23 31.19
C ALA A 2 -15.22 31.91 29.91
N ASN A 3 -14.36 31.24 29.14
CA ASN A 3 -14.11 31.55 27.74
C ASN A 3 -14.68 30.39 26.92
N GLU A 4 -15.99 30.42 26.71
CA GLU A 4 -16.62 29.64 25.65
C GLU A 4 -16.44 30.42 24.34
N SER A 5 -15.69 29.83 23.41
CA SER A 5 -15.53 30.38 22.06
C SER A 5 -16.70 29.87 21.21
N GLN A 6 -17.52 30.80 20.72
CA GLN A 6 -18.64 30.53 19.82
C GLN A 6 -18.18 29.80 18.55
N LEU A 7 -18.72 28.60 18.32
CA LEU A 7 -18.55 27.84 17.09
C LEU A 7 -19.33 28.55 15.96
N ARG A 8 -18.62 29.05 14.94
CA ARG A 8 -19.24 29.58 13.71
C ARG A 8 -19.64 28.42 12.78
N ALA A 9 -20.82 28.53 12.17
CA ALA A 9 -21.51 27.53 11.36
C ALA A 9 -20.82 27.11 10.03
N TYR A 10 -19.54 27.44 9.83
CA TYR A 10 -18.74 27.03 8.67
C TYR A 10 -17.31 26.63 9.01
N SER A 11 -17.02 26.31 10.28
CA SER A 11 -15.73 25.74 10.67
C SER A 11 -15.70 24.24 10.40
N VAL A 12 -15.74 23.85 9.13
CA VAL A 12 -15.28 22.50 8.74
C VAL A 12 -13.77 22.63 8.64
N THR A 13 -13.05 22.28 9.70
CA THR A 13 -11.63 21.98 9.55
C THR A 13 -11.55 20.94 8.44
N PRO A 14 -10.82 21.17 7.33
CA PRO A 14 -10.56 20.11 6.37
C PRO A 14 -10.04 18.91 7.15
N ALA A 15 -10.49 17.70 6.79
CA ALA A 15 -9.95 16.49 7.40
C ALA A 15 -8.43 16.58 7.36
N VAL A 16 -7.78 16.43 8.51
CA VAL A 16 -6.36 16.12 8.55
C VAL A 16 -6.25 14.81 7.77
N GLN A 17 -5.77 14.90 6.53
CA GLN A 17 -5.40 13.73 5.76
C GLN A 17 -4.52 12.87 6.67
N SER A 18 -4.64 11.55 6.55
CA SER A 18 -3.63 10.63 7.04
C SER A 18 -2.32 10.90 6.28
N ALA A 19 -1.68 12.02 6.59
CA ALA A 19 -0.36 12.39 6.14
C ALA A 19 0.59 11.61 7.01
N ASN A 20 1.31 10.68 6.38
CA ASN A 20 2.36 9.98 7.04
C ASN A 20 3.54 10.94 7.25
N ASN A 21 3.60 11.57 8.43
CA ASN A 21 4.69 12.45 8.87
C ASN A 21 5.86 11.67 9.50
N ILE A 22 6.11 10.41 9.12
CA ILE A 22 7.25 9.68 9.66
C ILE A 22 8.53 10.27 9.08
N GLY A 23 9.09 11.23 9.82
CA GLY A 23 10.53 11.43 9.85
C GLY A 23 11.21 10.09 10.14
N ARG A 24 12.28 9.83 9.41
CA ARG A 24 13.19 8.69 9.48
C ARG A 24 13.29 8.07 10.90
N GLU A 25 12.73 6.87 11.10
CA GLU A 25 12.97 6.03 12.29
C GLU A 25 14.20 5.14 12.10
N ILE A 26 15.34 5.78 11.88
CA ILE A 26 16.56 5.10 11.41
C ILE A 26 17.18 4.16 12.47
N GLU A 27 16.78 4.26 13.73
CA GLU A 27 17.50 3.61 14.83
C GLU A 27 16.93 2.25 15.28
N ASN A 28 15.70 1.93 14.87
CA ASN A 28 15.06 0.66 15.25
C ASN A 28 15.27 -0.42 14.18
N PRO A 29 15.45 -1.69 14.60
CA PRO A 29 15.69 -2.80 13.67
C PRO A 29 14.43 -3.18 12.86
N VAL A 30 13.25 -2.84 13.37
CA VAL A 30 11.98 -2.90 12.63
C VAL A 30 11.52 -1.48 12.39
N GLN A 31 11.23 -1.14 11.15
CA GLN A 31 10.72 0.16 10.73
C GLN A 31 9.26 0.03 10.30
N ILE A 32 8.44 1.02 10.64
CA ILE A 32 7.10 1.14 10.07
C ILE A 32 7.24 2.02 8.84
N VAL A 33 7.25 1.38 7.67
CA VAL A 33 7.33 2.04 6.37
C VAL A 33 6.06 2.84 6.14
N SER A 34 4.91 2.25 6.44
CA SER A 34 3.62 2.94 6.33
C SER A 34 2.56 2.34 7.24
N GLY A 35 1.52 3.12 7.53
CA GLY A 35 0.43 2.73 8.42
C GLY A 35 -0.35 3.92 8.99
N PRO A 36 -1.39 3.66 9.82
CA PRO A 36 -2.25 4.70 10.37
C PRO A 36 -1.50 5.67 11.28
N ILE A 37 -1.78 6.97 11.11
CA ILE A 37 -1.27 8.05 11.97
C ILE A 37 -2.42 8.99 12.31
N GLY A 38 -2.46 9.43 13.57
CA GLY A 38 -3.48 10.37 14.03
C GLY A 38 -4.88 9.77 13.94
N THR A 39 -5.84 10.52 13.42
CA THR A 39 -7.24 10.08 13.33
C THR A 39 -7.51 9.29 12.05
N VAL A 40 -7.92 8.04 12.21
CA VAL A 40 -8.34 7.14 11.14
C VAL A 40 -9.86 7.07 11.10
N ARG A 41 -10.45 7.27 9.91
CA ARG A 41 -11.92 7.31 9.71
C ARG A 41 -12.55 5.96 9.36
N GLN A 42 -11.76 4.90 9.47
CA GLN A 42 -12.06 3.54 9.01
C GLN A 42 -11.92 2.58 10.19
N LYS A 43 -12.44 1.35 10.06
CA LYS A 43 -12.33 0.30 11.10
C LYS A 43 -11.26 -0.75 10.79
N ALA A 44 -10.62 -0.64 9.65
CA ALA A 44 -9.44 -1.42 9.30
C ALA A 44 -8.22 -0.52 9.29
N ALA A 45 -7.07 -1.09 9.61
CA ALA A 45 -5.79 -0.43 9.46
C ALA A 45 -4.73 -1.44 9.05
N THR A 46 -3.92 -1.06 8.07
CA THR A 46 -2.79 -1.86 7.59
C THR A 46 -1.48 -1.17 8.00
N PHE A 47 -0.54 -1.96 8.48
CA PHE A 47 0.82 -1.56 8.78
C PHE A 47 1.77 -2.31 7.84
N HIS A 48 2.71 -1.56 7.29
CA HIS A 48 3.75 -2.04 6.41
C HIS A 48 5.08 -1.88 7.12
N LEU A 49 5.75 -3.00 7.33
CA LEU A 49 6.91 -3.15 8.17
C LEU A 49 8.12 -3.48 7.33
N PHE A 50 9.29 -3.09 7.82
CA PHE A 50 10.56 -3.48 7.24
C PHE A 50 11.55 -3.88 8.32
N ASN A 51 12.23 -4.99 8.10
CA ASN A 51 13.45 -5.34 8.81
C ASN A 51 14.45 -5.96 7.83
N ILE A 52 15.74 -5.66 8.00
CA ILE A 52 16.79 -6.31 7.19
C ILE A 52 17.38 -7.55 7.89
N ALA A 53 16.97 -7.80 9.12
CA ALA A 53 17.43 -8.93 9.90
C ALA A 53 16.59 -10.18 9.57
N GLU A 54 17.25 -11.33 9.47
CA GLU A 54 16.60 -12.66 9.32
C GLU A 54 15.77 -13.08 10.56
N ALA A 55 15.71 -12.23 11.59
CA ALA A 55 14.95 -12.50 12.80
C ALA A 55 13.45 -12.19 12.59
N PRO A 56 12.53 -13.03 13.09
CA PRO A 56 11.09 -12.78 13.00
C PRO A 56 10.69 -11.46 13.66
N ILE A 57 9.68 -10.81 13.08
CA ILE A 57 9.02 -9.66 13.69
C ILE A 57 7.99 -10.18 14.70
N VAL A 58 7.96 -9.57 15.88
CA VAL A 58 6.86 -9.69 16.83
C VAL A 58 6.16 -8.35 17.00
N PHE A 59 4.84 -8.39 17.13
CA PHE A 59 4.01 -7.20 17.20
C PHE A 59 2.91 -7.32 18.25
N SER A 60 2.38 -6.17 18.67
CA SER A 60 1.23 -6.05 19.57
C SER A 60 0.36 -4.87 19.14
N LEU A 61 -0.94 -5.01 19.34
CA LEU A 61 -1.91 -3.92 19.27
C LEU A 61 -2.57 -3.81 20.66
N ASP A 62 -2.66 -2.60 21.21
CA ASP A 62 -3.34 -2.29 22.48
C ASP A 62 -2.89 -3.16 23.68
N SER A 63 -1.58 -3.37 23.79
CA SER A 63 -0.98 -4.21 24.84
C SER A 63 -1.44 -5.67 24.86
N GLN A 64 -2.01 -6.17 23.75
CA GLN A 64 -2.26 -7.59 23.59
C GLN A 64 -0.93 -8.38 23.58
N PRO A 65 -0.95 -9.69 23.90
CA PRO A 65 0.24 -10.52 23.83
C PRO A 65 0.96 -10.42 22.49
N LEU A 66 2.30 -10.44 22.53
CA LEU A 66 3.11 -10.37 21.32
C LEU A 66 2.79 -11.56 20.40
N SER A 67 2.51 -11.26 19.15
CA SER A 67 2.28 -12.25 18.08
C SER A 67 3.43 -12.19 17.09
N GLY A 68 3.87 -13.34 16.58
CA GLY A 68 4.90 -13.42 15.56
C GLY A 68 4.31 -13.29 14.16
N THR A 69 5.02 -12.61 13.25
CA THR A 69 4.72 -12.57 11.82
C THR A 69 5.99 -12.79 11.00
N ARG A 70 5.80 -13.35 9.81
CA ARG A 70 6.81 -13.32 8.74
C ARG A 70 6.44 -12.33 7.64
N SER A 71 5.19 -11.88 7.57
CA SER A 71 4.76 -10.89 6.59
C SER A 71 5.22 -9.49 7.01
N ASN A 72 5.64 -8.72 6.01
CA ASN A 72 5.86 -7.28 6.08
C ASN A 72 4.54 -6.48 6.13
N GLN A 73 3.39 -7.11 5.91
CA GLN A 73 2.08 -6.46 5.97
C GLN A 73 1.23 -7.05 7.11
N LEU A 74 0.71 -6.18 7.97
CA LEU A 74 -0.21 -6.54 9.05
C LEU A 74 -1.49 -5.74 8.92
N THR A 75 -2.62 -6.42 8.71
CA THR A 75 -3.93 -5.78 8.65
C THR A 75 -4.74 -6.15 9.88
N PHE A 76 -5.20 -5.12 10.59
CA PHE A 76 -6.15 -5.24 11.68
C PHE A 76 -7.51 -4.76 11.22
N HIS A 77 -8.54 -5.40 11.73
CA HIS A 77 -9.90 -5.11 11.36
C HIS A 77 -10.79 -4.98 12.58
N ASP A 78 -12.00 -4.46 12.37
CA ASP A 78 -13.01 -4.30 13.42
C ASP A 78 -12.47 -3.53 14.64
N LEU A 79 -11.56 -2.59 14.36
CA LEU A 79 -10.92 -1.77 15.37
C LEU A 79 -11.99 -0.94 16.10
N ARG A 80 -11.89 -0.94 17.43
CA ARG A 80 -12.85 -0.25 18.30
C ARG A 80 -12.68 1.25 18.16
N VAL A 81 -13.71 2.01 18.49
CA VAL A 81 -13.59 3.48 18.56
C VAL A 81 -12.67 3.84 19.72
N GLY A 82 -11.70 4.73 19.48
CA GLY A 82 -10.79 5.20 20.52
C GLY A 82 -9.32 5.17 20.12
N ASN A 83 -8.46 5.32 21.11
CA ASN A 83 -7.01 5.34 20.92
C ASN A 83 -6.46 3.92 20.86
N HIS A 84 -5.50 3.73 19.97
CA HIS A 84 -4.80 2.49 19.75
C HIS A 84 -3.29 2.70 19.74
N THR A 85 -2.57 1.67 20.19
CA THR A 85 -1.12 1.64 20.16
C THR A 85 -0.65 0.37 19.47
N PHE A 86 -0.02 0.52 18.32
CA PHE A 86 0.69 -0.54 17.62
C PHE A 86 2.17 -0.53 18.00
N LEU A 87 2.73 -1.72 18.21
CA LEU A 87 4.14 -1.92 18.52
C LEU A 87 4.69 -3.05 17.66
N ALA A 88 5.88 -2.86 17.09
CA ALA A 88 6.63 -3.92 16.39
C ALA A 88 8.12 -3.91 16.77
N LYS A 89 8.73 -5.10 16.87
CA LYS A 89 10.16 -5.30 17.16
C LYS A 89 10.64 -6.66 16.66
N LEU A 90 11.95 -6.91 16.69
CA LEU A 90 12.47 -8.27 16.49
C LEU A 90 12.28 -9.09 17.77
N THR A 91 12.05 -10.41 17.65
CA THR A 91 11.85 -11.32 18.79
C THR A 91 12.91 -11.18 19.89
N ASN A 92 14.17 -10.98 19.48
CA ASN A 92 15.33 -10.94 20.38
C ASN A 92 15.90 -9.52 20.59
N ASP A 93 15.17 -8.47 20.19
CA ASP A 93 15.59 -7.08 20.36
C ASP A 93 14.63 -6.33 21.31
N PRO A 94 15.13 -5.62 22.33
CA PRO A 94 14.28 -4.83 23.21
C PRO A 94 13.74 -3.55 22.55
N ARG A 95 14.39 -3.03 21.50
CA ARG A 95 13.98 -1.80 20.83
C ARG A 95 12.74 -2.05 20.00
N ALA A 96 11.72 -1.27 20.25
CA ALA A 96 10.44 -1.37 19.57
C ALA A 96 10.08 -0.07 18.88
N THR A 97 9.49 -0.21 17.70
CA THR A 97 8.86 0.89 16.99
C THR A 97 7.40 0.94 17.39
N VAL A 98 6.91 2.13 17.71
CA VAL A 98 5.56 2.34 18.26
C VAL A 98 4.80 3.35 17.41
N ARG A 99 3.51 3.08 17.18
CA ARG A 99 2.57 3.99 16.53
C ARG A 99 1.33 4.15 17.36
N ASN A 100 0.92 5.39 17.55
CA ASN A 100 -0.34 5.74 18.16
C ASN A 100 -1.28 6.31 17.09
N PHE A 101 -2.53 5.86 17.13
CA PHE A 101 -3.57 6.34 16.23
C PHE A 101 -4.93 6.27 16.95
N THR A 102 -5.93 6.96 16.41
CA THR A 102 -7.27 7.03 16.99
C THR A 102 -8.28 6.65 15.91
N ILE A 103 -9.12 5.67 16.19
CA ILE A 103 -10.21 5.26 15.30
C ILE A 103 -11.45 6.09 15.60
N VAL A 104 -11.92 6.86 14.61
CA VAL A 104 -13.16 7.64 14.65
C VAL A 104 -13.92 7.42 13.34
N PRO A 105 -14.64 6.29 13.20
CA PRO A 105 -15.26 5.89 11.94
C PRO A 105 -16.22 6.95 11.41
N THR A 106 -16.19 7.19 10.11
CA THR A 106 -17.16 8.04 9.42
C THR A 106 -17.74 7.24 8.27
N PHE A 107 -19.06 7.28 8.09
CA PHE A 107 -19.74 6.49 7.07
C PHE A 107 -20.27 7.40 5.97
N THR A 108 -20.08 6.98 4.73
CA THR A 108 -20.72 7.53 3.55
C THR A 108 -21.50 6.41 2.85
N THR A 109 -22.40 6.77 1.95
CA THR A 109 -23.15 5.82 1.13
C THR A 109 -22.80 6.05 -0.32
N GLU A 110 -22.81 4.98 -1.12
CA GLU A 110 -22.63 5.08 -2.57
C GLU A 110 -23.70 5.95 -3.23
N ILE A 111 -23.42 6.40 -4.46
CA ILE A 111 -24.31 7.31 -5.20
C ILE A 111 -24.77 6.60 -6.47
N GLU A 112 -26.04 6.17 -6.50
CA GLU A 112 -26.65 5.57 -7.70
C GLU A 112 -27.12 6.62 -8.73
N PRO A 113 -27.09 6.32 -10.04
CA PRO A 113 -26.57 5.09 -10.64
C PRO A 113 -25.03 5.10 -10.72
N ASN A 114 -24.35 4.06 -10.23
CA ASN A 114 -22.89 3.90 -10.35
C ASN A 114 -22.48 2.67 -11.20
N ASN A 115 -23.40 2.20 -12.04
CA ASN A 115 -23.30 0.96 -12.82
C ASN A 115 -22.28 0.96 -13.99
N SER A 116 -21.42 1.98 -14.09
CA SER A 116 -20.41 2.10 -15.14
C SER A 116 -19.19 2.90 -14.67
N PRO A 117 -18.01 2.73 -15.31
CA PRO A 117 -16.83 3.53 -15.02
C PRO A 117 -17.06 5.05 -15.08
N PHE A 118 -17.94 5.50 -15.99
CA PHE A 118 -18.22 6.92 -16.22
C PHE A 118 -19.15 7.53 -15.18
N THR A 119 -19.88 6.70 -14.43
CA THR A 119 -20.81 7.12 -13.37
C THR A 119 -20.30 6.72 -11.98
N ALA A 120 -19.02 6.37 -11.89
CA ALA A 120 -18.42 5.84 -10.68
C ALA A 120 -18.53 6.80 -9.48
N THR A 121 -18.90 6.30 -8.31
CA THR A 121 -18.97 7.07 -7.07
C THR A 121 -17.56 7.47 -6.60
N PRO A 122 -17.30 8.73 -6.21
CA PRO A 122 -16.02 9.12 -5.62
C PRO A 122 -15.73 8.36 -4.31
N LEU A 123 -14.60 7.66 -4.23
CA LEU A 123 -14.12 7.01 -3.03
C LEU A 123 -12.95 7.79 -2.43
N THR A 124 -13.10 8.20 -1.17
CA THR A 124 -12.12 9.02 -0.45
C THR A 124 -11.59 8.30 0.78
N SER A 125 -10.42 8.69 1.28
CA SER A 125 -9.85 8.16 2.52
C SER A 125 -10.53 8.69 3.80
N ASN A 126 -11.60 9.48 3.67
CA ASN A 126 -12.23 10.18 4.79
C ASN A 126 -13.30 9.35 5.52
N GLY A 127 -13.50 8.09 5.14
CA GLY A 127 -14.52 7.26 5.76
C GLY A 127 -14.61 5.86 5.18
N ILE A 128 -15.71 5.22 5.53
CA ILE A 128 -16.15 3.90 5.09
C ILE A 128 -17.31 4.14 4.15
N MET A 129 -17.13 3.75 2.88
CA MET A 129 -18.18 3.74 1.88
C MET A 129 -19.06 2.51 2.09
N ARG A 130 -20.36 2.74 2.29
CA ARG A 130 -21.36 1.67 2.34
C ARG A 130 -22.05 1.56 1.00
N GLY A 131 -22.11 0.35 0.49
CA GLY A 131 -22.92 0.03 -0.67
C GLY A 131 -23.68 -1.27 -0.52
N SER A 132 -24.52 -1.55 -1.49
CA SER A 132 -25.36 -2.74 -1.53
C SER A 132 -25.61 -3.14 -2.98
N THR A 133 -25.12 -4.32 -3.36
CA THR A 133 -25.44 -4.93 -4.65
C THR A 133 -26.78 -5.65 -4.51
N ASN A 134 -27.90 -4.92 -4.65
CA ASN A 134 -29.25 -5.42 -4.32
C ASN A 134 -29.85 -6.35 -5.40
N ALA A 135 -29.20 -6.42 -6.58
CA ALA A 135 -29.56 -7.31 -7.67
C ALA A 135 -28.32 -8.07 -8.16
N GLU A 136 -28.48 -9.28 -8.70
CA GLU A 136 -27.37 -10.10 -9.23
C GLU A 136 -26.59 -9.43 -10.38
N LEU A 137 -27.12 -8.34 -10.95
CA LEU A 137 -26.51 -7.55 -12.03
C LEU A 137 -26.09 -6.15 -11.58
N ASP A 138 -26.20 -5.84 -10.29
CA ASP A 138 -25.78 -4.57 -9.72
C ASP A 138 -24.26 -4.55 -9.61
N VAL A 139 -23.63 -3.60 -10.31
CA VAL A 139 -22.17 -3.50 -10.40
C VAL A 139 -21.76 -2.10 -9.97
N ASP A 140 -21.15 -2.00 -8.81
CA ASP A 140 -20.84 -0.70 -8.25
C ASP A 140 -19.44 -0.27 -8.69
N TRP A 141 -19.37 0.85 -9.40
CA TRP A 141 -18.09 1.47 -9.76
C TRP A 141 -17.77 2.62 -8.81
N PHE A 142 -16.51 2.66 -8.38
CA PHE A 142 -15.93 3.76 -7.62
C PHE A 142 -14.70 4.31 -8.32
N HIS A 143 -14.42 5.60 -8.12
CA HIS A 143 -13.17 6.21 -8.59
C HIS A 143 -12.38 6.79 -7.44
N VAL A 144 -11.05 6.66 -7.51
CA VAL A 144 -10.11 7.17 -6.52
C VAL A 144 -9.18 8.16 -7.21
N ALA A 145 -9.34 9.45 -6.90
CA ALA A 145 -8.40 10.47 -7.32
C ALA A 145 -7.10 10.37 -6.52
N LEU A 146 -5.97 10.17 -7.19
CA LEU A 146 -4.64 10.08 -6.60
C LEU A 146 -3.93 11.43 -6.75
N ASN A 147 -3.34 11.93 -5.66
CA ASN A 147 -2.46 13.09 -5.75
C ASN A 147 -1.03 12.60 -5.97
N ARG A 148 -0.54 12.73 -7.21
CA ARG A 148 0.75 12.22 -7.69
C ARG A 148 1.96 12.70 -6.87
N GLU A 149 1.91 13.91 -6.32
CA GLU A 149 3.03 14.48 -5.56
C GLU A 149 3.20 13.83 -4.18
N ILE A 150 2.13 13.19 -3.67
CA ILE A 150 2.13 12.68 -2.32
C ILE A 150 1.73 11.22 -2.23
N THR A 151 0.96 10.61 -3.14
CA THR A 151 0.47 9.22 -2.93
C THR A 151 1.38 8.20 -3.61
N SER A 152 2.06 7.35 -2.84
CA SER A 152 2.90 6.26 -3.37
C SER A 152 2.28 4.87 -3.20
N GLN A 153 1.28 4.75 -2.32
CA GLN A 153 0.62 3.49 -2.03
C GLN A 153 -0.85 3.71 -1.66
N LEU A 154 -1.68 2.73 -2.00
CA LEU A 154 -3.08 2.66 -1.63
C LEU A 154 -3.37 1.31 -0.95
N ASP A 155 -3.88 1.33 0.27
CA ASP A 155 -4.49 0.15 0.88
C ASP A 155 -6.01 0.22 0.69
N LEU A 156 -6.61 -0.86 0.22
CA LEU A 156 -8.05 -1.01 0.03
C LEU A 156 -8.55 -2.17 0.89
N HIS A 157 -9.60 -1.91 1.66
CA HIS A 157 -10.25 -2.91 2.52
C HIS A 157 -11.70 -3.07 2.10
N PHE A 158 -12.13 -4.32 2.01
CA PHE A 158 -13.51 -4.70 1.76
C PHE A 158 -14.00 -5.66 2.84
N ASP A 159 -15.22 -5.43 3.35
CA ASP A 159 -15.94 -6.41 4.15
C ASP A 159 -17.45 -6.38 3.88
N ARG A 160 -18.08 -7.56 4.00
CA ARG A 160 -19.51 -7.76 3.88
C ARG A 160 -19.94 -8.81 4.91
N VAL A 161 -19.90 -8.45 6.19
CA VAL A 161 -20.07 -9.39 7.33
C VAL A 161 -21.33 -10.28 7.24
N GLN A 162 -22.41 -9.79 6.64
CA GLN A 162 -23.67 -10.54 6.48
C GLN A 162 -23.81 -11.25 5.12
N GLY A 163 -22.73 -11.27 4.33
CA GLY A 163 -22.67 -11.91 3.03
C GLY A 163 -22.69 -13.43 3.15
N ILE A 164 -23.28 -14.07 2.15
CA ILE A 164 -23.32 -15.53 1.97
C ILE A 164 -22.72 -15.95 0.62
N GLY A 165 -22.64 -15.00 -0.32
CA GLY A 165 -22.17 -15.22 -1.68
C GLY A 165 -20.70 -14.86 -1.84
N ARG A 166 -20.34 -14.57 -3.09
CA ARG A 166 -19.00 -14.14 -3.50
C ARG A 166 -19.06 -12.71 -3.99
N THR A 167 -18.13 -11.88 -3.55
CA THR A 167 -17.91 -10.53 -4.09
C THR A 167 -16.50 -10.42 -4.65
N ASN A 168 -16.39 -10.07 -5.93
CA ASN A 168 -15.12 -9.69 -6.52
C ASN A 168 -14.97 -8.17 -6.42
N VAL A 169 -13.82 -7.72 -5.94
CA VAL A 169 -13.42 -6.32 -5.94
C VAL A 169 -12.19 -6.21 -6.83
N THR A 170 -12.37 -5.58 -7.99
CA THR A 170 -11.32 -5.41 -8.99
C THR A 170 -10.83 -3.96 -8.92
N VAL A 171 -9.52 -3.76 -8.82
CA VAL A 171 -8.89 -2.45 -8.96
C VAL A 171 -8.33 -2.33 -10.37
N LEU A 172 -8.69 -1.25 -11.06
CA LEU A 172 -8.34 -1.00 -12.44
C LEU A 172 -7.67 0.37 -12.58
N SER A 173 -6.82 0.48 -13.58
CA SER A 173 -6.35 1.76 -14.10
C SER A 173 -7.47 2.53 -14.81
N SER A 174 -7.20 3.79 -15.17
CA SER A 174 -8.16 4.64 -15.89
C SER A 174 -8.52 4.13 -17.30
N ASP A 175 -7.65 3.32 -17.92
CA ASP A 175 -7.86 2.66 -19.21
C ASP A 175 -8.41 1.23 -19.07
N LEU A 176 -8.90 0.86 -17.87
CA LEU A 176 -9.56 -0.41 -17.55
C LEU A 176 -8.63 -1.64 -17.59
N GLN A 177 -7.32 -1.45 -17.50
CA GLN A 177 -6.41 -2.56 -17.20
C GLN A 177 -6.62 -2.99 -15.74
N VAL A 178 -6.78 -4.30 -15.52
CA VAL A 178 -6.85 -4.87 -14.17
C VAL A 178 -5.48 -4.78 -13.53
N LEU A 179 -5.39 -4.12 -12.37
CA LEU A 179 -4.19 -4.00 -11.56
C LEU A 179 -4.18 -5.00 -10.42
N SER A 180 -5.35 -5.27 -9.83
CA SER A 180 -5.51 -6.31 -8.82
C SER A 180 -6.96 -6.75 -8.69
N GLU A 181 -7.19 -7.93 -8.14
CA GLU A 181 -8.50 -8.46 -7.82
C GLU A 181 -8.44 -9.19 -6.47
N ILE A 182 -9.37 -8.85 -5.59
CA ILE A 182 -9.60 -9.58 -4.34
C ILE A 182 -11.00 -10.15 -4.32
N VAL A 183 -11.14 -11.28 -3.62
CA VAL A 183 -12.41 -11.98 -3.47
C VAL A 183 -12.79 -12.00 -2.00
N ALA A 184 -14.02 -11.60 -1.69
CA ALA A 184 -14.65 -11.79 -0.40
C ALA A 184 -15.75 -12.84 -0.52
N ASP A 185 -15.62 -13.94 0.22
CA ASP A 185 -16.58 -15.04 0.23
C ASP A 185 -16.56 -15.75 1.61
N PRO A 186 -17.35 -16.81 1.84
CA PRO A 186 -17.36 -17.48 3.15
C PRO A 186 -16.00 -18.04 3.59
N SER A 187 -15.11 -18.39 2.65
CA SER A 187 -13.76 -18.88 2.97
C SER A 187 -12.83 -17.80 3.48
N THR A 188 -13.06 -16.55 3.07
CA THR A 188 -12.32 -15.38 3.57
C THR A 188 -13.04 -14.68 4.72
N HIS A 189 -14.10 -15.28 5.28
CA HIS A 189 -15.00 -14.65 6.25
C HIS A 189 -15.63 -13.34 5.73
N GLN A 190 -15.95 -13.30 4.44
CA GLN A 190 -16.56 -12.16 3.77
C GLN A 190 -15.77 -10.86 3.89
N ARG A 191 -14.45 -10.95 3.94
CA ARG A 191 -13.54 -9.81 4.00
C ARG A 191 -12.30 -10.08 3.16
N ASN A 192 -11.70 -9.04 2.62
CA ASN A 192 -10.37 -9.12 2.03
C ASN A 192 -9.74 -7.71 1.93
N GLN A 193 -8.46 -7.65 1.63
CA GLN A 193 -7.76 -6.39 1.40
C GLN A 193 -6.69 -6.53 0.32
N VAL A 194 -6.32 -5.40 -0.26
CA VAL A 194 -5.18 -5.31 -1.17
C VAL A 194 -4.39 -4.04 -0.88
N SER A 195 -3.07 -4.14 -1.00
CA SER A 195 -2.17 -2.99 -1.03
C SER A 195 -1.69 -2.82 -2.46
N LEU A 196 -1.59 -1.59 -2.94
CA LEU A 196 -1.18 -1.28 -4.31
C LEU A 196 -0.09 -0.22 -4.30
N GLY A 197 1.02 -0.50 -4.98
CA GLY A 197 1.98 0.53 -5.36
C GLY A 197 1.38 1.46 -6.41
N ILE A 198 1.42 2.77 -6.17
CA ILE A 198 0.91 3.77 -7.11
C ILE A 198 2.04 4.26 -8.00
N GLY A 199 1.99 3.82 -9.26
CA GLY A 199 2.95 4.15 -10.29
C GLY A 199 2.92 5.59 -10.79
N PHE A 200 4.03 6.02 -11.42
CA PHE A 200 4.09 7.29 -12.14
C PHE A 200 3.03 7.35 -13.26
N GLY A 201 2.38 8.49 -13.43
CA GLY A 201 1.36 8.69 -14.46
C GLY A 201 -0.06 8.27 -14.05
N THR A 202 -0.24 7.53 -12.96
CA THR A 202 -1.57 7.12 -12.49
C THR A 202 -2.24 8.25 -11.68
N GLU A 203 -3.18 8.98 -12.29
CA GLU A 203 -3.96 10.02 -11.58
C GLU A 203 -5.22 9.48 -10.94
N ASN A 204 -5.79 8.43 -11.51
CA ASN A 204 -7.05 7.88 -11.07
C ASN A 204 -7.02 6.36 -11.15
N LEU A 205 -7.64 5.74 -10.16
CA LEU A 205 -7.99 4.33 -10.18
C LEU A 205 -9.50 4.19 -10.22
N LEU A 206 -9.94 3.09 -10.82
CA LEU A 206 -11.31 2.61 -10.75
C LEU A 206 -11.35 1.38 -9.85
N ILE A 207 -12.43 1.24 -9.08
CA ILE A 207 -12.71 0.05 -8.30
C ILE A 207 -14.07 -0.44 -8.73
N LYS A 208 -14.15 -1.70 -9.12
CA LYS A 208 -15.39 -2.37 -9.50
C LYS A 208 -15.74 -3.39 -8.43
N VAL A 209 -16.93 -3.29 -7.85
CA VAL A 209 -17.49 -4.27 -6.91
C VAL A 209 -18.58 -5.05 -7.63
N GLN A 210 -18.49 -6.38 -7.64
CA GLN A 210 -19.48 -7.23 -8.29
C GLN A 210 -19.75 -8.47 -7.43
N ALA A 211 -21.03 -8.69 -7.13
CA ALA A 211 -21.47 -9.80 -6.29
C ALA A 211 -22.09 -10.94 -7.11
N LEU A 212 -22.01 -12.17 -6.60
CA LEU A 212 -22.61 -13.38 -7.17
C LEU A 212 -23.19 -14.25 -6.06
N GLY A 213 -24.47 -14.63 -6.20
CA GLY A 213 -25.16 -15.50 -5.23
C GLY A 213 -25.25 -14.90 -3.83
N GLU A 214 -25.35 -13.57 -3.74
CA GLU A 214 -25.26 -12.83 -2.48
C GLU A 214 -26.60 -12.69 -1.77
N ASN A 215 -26.55 -12.50 -0.44
CA ASN A 215 -27.67 -11.96 0.33
C ASN A 215 -27.95 -10.51 -0.08
N PRO A 216 -29.11 -10.19 -0.71
CA PRO A 216 -29.40 -8.85 -1.20
C PRO A 216 -29.55 -7.80 -0.07
N ASN A 217 -29.69 -8.21 1.18
CA ASN A 217 -29.72 -7.29 2.32
C ASN A 217 -28.34 -7.06 2.95
N ALA A 218 -27.29 -7.72 2.47
CA ALA A 218 -25.95 -7.60 3.02
C ALA A 218 -25.25 -6.33 2.48
N ILE A 219 -25.17 -5.32 3.33
CA ILE A 219 -24.39 -4.11 3.07
C ILE A 219 -22.91 -4.44 3.14
N TYR A 220 -22.12 -3.95 2.18
CA TYR A 220 -20.68 -3.98 2.27
C TYR A 220 -20.11 -2.65 2.75
N ASN A 221 -18.90 -2.72 3.28
CA ASN A 221 -18.05 -1.61 3.63
C ASN A 221 -16.82 -1.65 2.73
N LEU A 222 -16.51 -0.51 2.10
CA LEU A 222 -15.32 -0.30 1.30
C LEU A 222 -14.57 0.91 1.86
N SER A 223 -13.28 0.77 2.13
CA SER A 223 -12.45 1.87 2.60
C SER A 223 -11.09 1.86 1.95
N ILE A 224 -10.49 3.04 1.84
CA ILE A 224 -9.14 3.21 1.33
C ILE A 224 -8.28 4.04 2.28
N SER A 225 -7.00 3.69 2.36
CA SER A 225 -5.96 4.52 2.96
C SER A 225 -4.94 4.89 1.89
N LYS A 226 -4.80 6.19 1.63
CA LYS A 226 -3.78 6.74 0.73
C LYS A 226 -2.56 7.09 1.57
N MET A 227 -1.41 6.56 1.17
CA MET A 227 -0.19 6.74 1.95
C MET A 227 0.74 7.70 1.26
N GLN A 228 1.27 8.61 2.07
CA GLN A 228 2.18 9.63 1.56
C GLN A 228 3.56 9.03 1.27
N ARG A 229 4.18 9.46 0.17
CA ARG A 229 5.55 9.16 -0.21
C ARG A 229 6.46 9.58 0.94
N LEU A 230 7.03 8.61 1.67
CA LEU A 230 8.19 8.91 2.48
C LEU A 230 9.31 9.30 1.51
N PRO A 231 10.10 10.35 1.80
CA PRO A 231 11.05 10.90 0.84
C PRO A 231 12.18 9.95 0.42
N ILE A 232 12.25 8.71 0.93
CA ILE A 232 13.41 7.85 0.73
C ILE A 232 13.14 6.35 0.70
N SER A 233 11.95 5.82 1.03
CA SER A 233 11.73 4.35 1.05
C SER A 233 10.36 3.96 0.47
N ILE A 234 10.37 2.97 -0.40
CA ILE A 234 9.23 2.39 -1.14
C ILE A 234 9.15 0.92 -0.74
N LEU A 235 8.00 0.46 -0.29
CA LEU A 235 7.77 -0.96 -0.11
C LEU A 235 7.40 -1.57 -1.46
N GLU A 236 8.01 -2.71 -1.76
CA GLU A 236 7.58 -3.65 -2.78
C GLU A 236 6.19 -4.18 -2.43
N ILE A 237 5.30 -4.17 -3.43
CA ILE A 237 3.90 -4.52 -3.24
C ILE A 237 3.45 -5.43 -4.35
N GLU A 238 2.90 -6.57 -3.97
CA GLU A 238 2.32 -7.56 -4.86
C GLU A 238 0.90 -7.21 -5.35
N PRO A 239 0.49 -7.66 -6.56
CA PRO A 239 1.29 -8.46 -7.50
C PRO A 239 2.26 -7.59 -8.31
N ASN A 240 3.52 -8.01 -8.42
CA ASN A 240 4.51 -7.38 -9.30
C ASN A 240 5.43 -8.40 -10.02
N ASP A 241 4.99 -9.67 -10.09
CA ASP A 241 5.71 -10.81 -10.67
C ASP A 241 6.12 -10.67 -12.15
N THR A 242 5.44 -9.80 -12.89
CA THR A 242 5.59 -9.68 -14.36
C THR A 242 5.70 -8.22 -14.81
N PHE A 243 6.20 -8.02 -16.03
CA PHE A 243 6.30 -6.67 -16.60
C PHE A 243 4.94 -6.05 -16.97
N GLU A 244 3.86 -6.83 -16.97
CA GLU A 244 2.50 -6.35 -17.19
C GLU A 244 1.88 -5.73 -15.94
N VAL A 245 2.35 -6.12 -14.74
CA VAL A 245 1.84 -5.66 -13.43
C VAL A 245 2.93 -5.07 -12.53
N MET A 246 4.09 -4.70 -13.08
CA MET A 246 5.23 -4.19 -12.32
C MET A 246 4.95 -2.87 -11.57
N GLN A 247 5.56 -2.72 -10.39
CA GLN A 247 5.43 -1.50 -9.60
C GLN A 247 6.27 -0.37 -10.20
N SER A 248 5.62 0.70 -10.63
CA SER A 248 6.32 1.85 -11.23
C SER A 248 6.77 2.86 -10.18
N ILE A 249 7.98 3.38 -10.35
CA ILE A 249 8.67 4.25 -9.40
C ILE A 249 9.27 5.44 -10.14
N ASP A 250 8.97 6.65 -9.68
CA ASP A 250 9.54 7.86 -10.24
C ASP A 250 10.86 8.22 -9.56
N ILE A 251 11.95 8.16 -10.32
CA ILE A 251 13.27 8.61 -9.89
C ILE A 251 13.29 10.15 -9.99
N SER A 252 12.72 10.80 -8.98
CA SER A 252 12.81 12.25 -8.85
C SER A 252 14.27 12.70 -8.66
N ASN A 253 14.51 13.98 -8.42
CA ASN A 253 15.85 14.47 -8.13
C ASN A 253 16.46 13.95 -6.81
N GLN A 254 15.69 13.23 -6.00
CA GLN A 254 16.12 12.65 -4.73
C GLN A 254 16.35 11.14 -4.87
N GLY A 255 17.32 10.61 -4.10
CA GLY A 255 17.51 9.18 -4.01
C GLY A 255 16.37 8.50 -3.24
N PHE A 256 16.13 7.23 -3.53
CA PHE A 256 15.15 6.41 -2.83
C PHE A 256 15.68 4.99 -2.61
N GLU A 257 14.96 4.27 -1.80
CA GLU A 257 15.17 2.89 -1.41
C GLU A 257 13.92 2.10 -1.78
N ILE A 258 14.07 0.94 -2.39
CA ILE A 258 13.03 -0.07 -2.50
C ILE A 258 13.38 -1.13 -1.46
N VAL A 259 12.39 -1.47 -0.65
CA VAL A 259 12.45 -2.57 0.29
C VAL A 259 11.48 -3.61 -0.23
N GLY A 260 11.96 -4.83 -0.48
CA GLY A 260 11.07 -5.93 -0.83
C GLY A 260 11.41 -7.21 -0.13
N ARG A 261 10.50 -8.16 -0.21
CA ARG A 261 10.62 -9.42 0.50
C ARG A 261 9.97 -10.52 -0.29
N SER A 262 10.77 -11.56 -0.54
CA SER A 262 10.22 -12.78 -1.07
C SER A 262 9.86 -13.78 0.02
N ASP A 263 8.57 -14.11 0.09
CA ASP A 263 8.02 -15.15 0.96
C ASP A 263 7.77 -16.48 0.21
N GLN A 264 7.98 -16.53 -1.11
CA GLN A 264 7.81 -17.72 -1.95
C GLN A 264 9.08 -18.09 -2.72
N PRO A 265 9.42 -19.39 -2.85
CA PRO A 265 10.46 -19.80 -3.78
C PRO A 265 10.10 -19.38 -5.21
N GLN A 266 11.03 -18.72 -5.92
CA GLN A 266 10.88 -18.24 -7.32
C GLN A 266 9.99 -17.01 -7.52
N ASP A 267 9.75 -16.26 -6.46
CA ASP A 267 9.22 -14.91 -6.55
C ASP A 267 10.09 -14.00 -7.43
N VAL A 268 9.43 -13.11 -8.18
CA VAL A 268 10.08 -12.25 -9.17
C VAL A 268 9.57 -10.82 -9.03
N ASP A 269 10.28 -9.99 -8.28
CA ASP A 269 9.83 -8.61 -8.17
C ASP A 269 10.21 -7.78 -9.40
N CYS A 270 9.22 -7.26 -10.13
CA CYS A 270 9.44 -6.33 -11.24
C CYS A 270 9.08 -4.90 -10.85
N PHE A 271 10.02 -3.99 -11.10
CA PHE A 271 9.83 -2.54 -10.96
C PHE A 271 10.09 -1.82 -12.27
N GLU A 272 9.30 -0.79 -12.57
CA GLU A 272 9.63 0.20 -13.60
C GLU A 272 10.19 1.45 -12.93
N ILE A 273 11.32 1.96 -13.43
CA ILE A 273 11.90 3.23 -12.97
C ILE A 273 11.90 4.23 -14.11
N ASN A 274 11.36 5.43 -13.86
CA ASN A 274 11.35 6.53 -14.82
C ASN A 274 12.52 7.49 -14.56
N VAL A 275 13.42 7.63 -15.54
CA VAL A 275 14.53 8.60 -15.53
C VAL A 275 14.08 9.82 -16.35
N PRO A 276 13.70 10.96 -15.72
CA PRO A 276 13.10 12.09 -16.45
C PRO A 276 14.10 12.85 -17.33
N LEU A 277 15.38 12.80 -16.98
CA LEU A 277 16.48 13.45 -17.68
C LEU A 277 17.76 12.65 -17.47
N GLN A 278 18.72 12.80 -18.39
CA GLN A 278 19.98 12.07 -18.31
C GLN A 278 20.67 12.31 -16.96
N LYS A 279 20.98 11.24 -16.22
CA LYS A 279 21.54 11.35 -14.87
C LYS A 279 22.50 10.21 -14.55
N LEU A 280 23.56 10.54 -13.81
CA LEU A 280 24.44 9.55 -13.21
C LEU A 280 23.75 8.97 -11.98
N LEU A 281 23.48 7.67 -11.99
CA LEU A 281 22.84 6.96 -10.88
C LEU A 281 23.82 5.94 -10.29
N THR A 282 23.82 5.84 -8.97
CA THR A 282 24.36 4.68 -8.24
C THR A 282 23.18 3.82 -7.79
N ILE A 283 23.17 2.56 -8.18
CA ILE A 283 22.22 1.54 -7.72
C ILE A 283 22.98 0.58 -6.81
N ASP A 284 22.60 0.55 -5.54
CA ASP A 284 23.10 -0.41 -4.56
C ASP A 284 22.05 -1.50 -4.34
N PHE A 285 22.49 -2.75 -4.22
CA PHE A 285 21.65 -3.89 -3.91
C PHE A 285 22.18 -4.62 -2.67
N GLN A 286 21.37 -4.65 -1.63
CA GLN A 286 21.63 -5.37 -0.41
C GLN A 286 20.60 -6.50 -0.29
N THR A 287 21.09 -7.73 -0.21
CA THR A 287 20.26 -8.92 -0.20
C THR A 287 20.93 -10.06 0.60
N THR A 288 20.18 -11.13 0.86
CA THR A 288 20.71 -12.42 1.28
C THR A 288 21.46 -13.11 0.14
N LEU A 289 22.16 -14.21 0.41
CA LEU A 289 23.16 -14.79 -0.52
C LEU A 289 22.63 -15.21 -1.90
N LYS A 290 21.31 -15.31 -2.11
CA LYS A 290 20.70 -15.92 -3.31
C LYS A 290 20.09 -14.93 -4.31
N ALA A 291 19.66 -13.74 -3.90
CA ALA A 291 18.94 -12.86 -4.82
C ALA A 291 19.87 -12.15 -5.81
N THR A 292 19.34 -11.90 -6.99
CA THR A 292 19.98 -11.10 -8.04
C THR A 292 19.00 -10.04 -8.52
N ILE A 293 19.49 -8.85 -8.82
CA ILE A 293 18.72 -7.81 -9.54
C ILE A 293 19.32 -7.62 -10.93
N GLN A 294 18.45 -7.63 -11.94
CA GLN A 294 18.78 -7.30 -13.32
C GLN A 294 18.25 -5.90 -13.63
N ILE A 295 19.08 -5.06 -14.25
CA ILE A 295 18.65 -3.77 -14.78
C ILE A 295 18.52 -3.89 -16.30
N LEU A 296 17.34 -3.55 -16.83
CA LEU A 296 17.01 -3.67 -18.24
C LEU A 296 16.63 -2.31 -18.84
N SER A 297 17.07 -2.09 -20.08
CA SER A 297 16.53 -1.08 -20.99
C SER A 297 15.70 -1.82 -22.04
N GLU A 298 14.40 -1.58 -22.09
CA GLU A 298 13.45 -2.37 -22.90
C GLU A 298 13.51 -3.88 -22.60
N LYS A 299 14.27 -4.64 -23.40
CA LYS A 299 14.51 -6.09 -23.26
C LYS A 299 15.99 -6.43 -23.07
N GLU A 300 16.88 -5.45 -23.16
CA GLU A 300 18.32 -5.66 -23.06
C GLU A 300 18.78 -5.46 -21.62
N ARG A 301 19.49 -6.45 -21.07
CA ARG A 301 20.10 -6.33 -19.74
C ARG A 301 21.35 -5.46 -19.84
N ILE A 302 21.30 -4.30 -19.18
CA ILE A 302 22.38 -3.31 -19.14
C ILE A 302 23.18 -3.36 -17.84
N GLY A 303 22.67 -4.01 -16.79
CA GLY A 303 23.33 -4.16 -15.50
C GLY A 303 22.83 -5.38 -14.73
N GLN A 304 23.64 -5.83 -13.76
CA GLN A 304 23.25 -6.89 -12.83
C GLN A 304 24.00 -6.73 -11.50
N LEU A 305 23.30 -6.90 -10.38
CA LEU A 305 23.86 -6.90 -9.03
C LEU A 305 23.44 -8.15 -8.25
N ASP A 306 24.27 -8.57 -7.31
CA ASP A 306 24.05 -9.72 -6.44
C ASP A 306 24.79 -9.55 -5.10
N SER A 307 24.86 -10.61 -4.29
CA SER A 307 25.54 -10.58 -2.99
C SER A 307 27.06 -10.30 -3.04
N LYS A 308 27.70 -10.42 -4.22
CA LYS A 308 29.13 -10.14 -4.44
C LYS A 308 29.34 -8.79 -5.12
N ASN A 309 28.52 -8.47 -6.11
CA ASN A 309 28.53 -7.21 -6.84
C ASN A 309 27.34 -6.38 -6.39
N LYS A 310 27.53 -5.57 -5.35
CA LYS A 310 26.45 -4.88 -4.65
C LYS A 310 26.15 -3.47 -5.13
N SER A 311 26.97 -2.91 -6.02
CA SER A 311 26.82 -1.52 -6.46
C SER A 311 27.13 -1.39 -7.95
N TRP A 312 26.31 -0.64 -8.67
CA TRP A 312 26.48 -0.34 -10.07
C TRP A 312 26.24 1.15 -10.31
N GLU A 313 27.19 1.79 -10.97
CA GLU A 313 27.15 3.19 -11.31
C GLU A 313 27.11 3.34 -12.82
N THR A 314 26.13 4.09 -13.30
CA THR A 314 25.98 4.32 -14.74
C THR A 314 25.28 5.64 -15.04
N MET A 315 25.56 6.17 -16.23
CA MET A 315 24.81 7.28 -16.79
C MET A 315 23.59 6.70 -17.53
N LEU A 316 22.38 6.97 -17.02
CA LEU A 316 21.15 6.62 -17.72
C LEU A 316 20.63 7.83 -18.49
N THR A 317 20.19 7.61 -19.73
CA THR A 317 19.48 8.63 -20.53
C THR A 317 18.02 8.72 -20.09
N ALA A 318 17.33 9.78 -20.51
CA ALA A 318 15.91 9.94 -20.23
C ALA A 318 15.10 8.75 -20.80
N GLY A 319 14.27 8.11 -19.99
CA GLY A 319 13.52 6.93 -20.40
C GLY A 319 13.06 6.05 -19.24
N ARG A 320 12.42 4.93 -19.59
CA ARG A 320 11.95 3.92 -18.65
C ARG A 320 12.91 2.74 -18.63
N TYR A 321 13.26 2.30 -17.42
CA TYR A 321 14.10 1.13 -17.20
C TYR A 321 13.38 0.16 -16.30
N LYS A 322 13.73 -1.11 -16.39
CA LYS A 322 13.11 -2.16 -15.56
C LYS A 322 14.15 -2.71 -14.60
N LEU A 323 13.74 -2.91 -13.37
CA LEU A 323 14.47 -3.67 -12.38
C LEU A 323 13.74 -4.99 -12.18
N ARG A 324 14.45 -6.10 -12.28
CA ARG A 324 13.89 -7.43 -12.07
C ARG A 324 14.70 -8.15 -11.01
N VAL A 325 14.12 -8.32 -9.84
CA VAL A 325 14.67 -9.11 -8.74
C VAL A 325 14.27 -10.57 -8.97
N VAL A 326 15.19 -11.49 -8.77
CA VAL A 326 14.96 -12.93 -8.86
C VAL A 326 15.68 -13.67 -7.77
N ASP A 327 15.20 -14.88 -7.48
CA ASP A 327 15.79 -15.79 -6.49
C ASP A 327 15.91 -15.13 -5.11
N ALA A 328 15.09 -14.11 -4.86
CA ALA A 328 14.90 -13.60 -3.53
C ALA A 328 14.32 -14.74 -2.69
N SER A 329 14.94 -15.01 -1.55
CA SER A 329 14.45 -16.01 -0.60
C SER A 329 14.23 -15.42 0.79
N ASP A 330 14.26 -14.08 0.86
CA ASP A 330 14.02 -13.26 2.04
C ASP A 330 13.95 -11.79 1.59
N THR A 331 14.18 -10.88 2.53
CA THR A 331 14.17 -9.43 2.37
C THR A 331 15.39 -8.93 1.62
N TYR A 332 15.18 -7.93 0.75
CA TYR A 332 16.21 -7.20 0.05
C TYR A 332 15.95 -5.69 0.09
N ARG A 333 16.97 -4.94 -0.30
CA ARG A 333 16.98 -3.49 -0.36
C ARG A 333 17.70 -3.03 -1.62
N ILE A 334 17.04 -2.22 -2.42
CA ILE A 334 17.63 -1.53 -3.58
C ILE A 334 17.75 -0.06 -3.20
N THR A 335 18.93 0.55 -3.25
CA THR A 335 19.06 2.00 -3.05
C THR A 335 19.49 2.65 -4.35
N ILE A 336 18.72 3.61 -4.84
CA ILE A 336 19.01 4.35 -6.07
C ILE A 336 19.31 5.79 -5.69
N ARG A 337 20.54 6.23 -5.94
CA ARG A 337 20.99 7.60 -5.62
C ARG A 337 21.40 8.32 -6.90
N PRO A 338 20.80 9.47 -7.20
CA PRO A 338 21.38 10.38 -8.17
C PRO A 338 22.68 10.96 -7.61
N LYS A 339 23.72 11.01 -8.45
CA LYS A 339 24.87 11.89 -8.20
C LYS A 339 24.59 13.26 -8.80
N GLU A 340 25.03 14.30 -8.09
CA GLU A 340 25.01 15.69 -8.56
C GLU A 340 25.93 15.89 -9.77
#